data_AF-A0A9E5RX88-F1
#
_entry.id   AF-A0A9E5RX88-F1
#
_cell.length_a   1.000
_cell.length_b   1.000
_cell.length_c   1.000
_cell.angle_alpha   90.00
_cell.angle_beta   90.00
_cell.angle_gamma   90.00
#
_symmetry.space_group_name_H-M   'P 1'
#
loop_
_entity.id
_entity.type
_entity.pdbx_description
1 polymer ?
#
loop_
_entity_poly.entity_id
_entity_poly.type
_entity_poly.pdbx_seq_one_letter_code
_entity_poly.pdbx_strand_id
1 'polypeptide(L)'
;MEALGNHPQIPALLAFFTQDERLYIVQEFIQGVTLERELLEQGTFDETKIRQLLYDVLTILKFVHKEKVLHRDIKPPNIIIREKDKKPVLIDFGVAKILQDESFIEQATALGTFYYAAPEQFRGAVFPASDLYSLGVTCVYLMTGKSQIQEMYDAQNLSWIWHQFVPKNIVFSDGLKQILDKLLEFQPRQRYQSATEVLQALESLSSPVLETEIIDPLAIKANITNLTIPASVNPEINSLNNQINLNSVTNNNTSSTSRLGVYYIKLELLLEAQKCKEADLETWKILCMSLGKPTGAPIASGEVNLIPCEVLLKIDNIWTIASSNRFGFSIQSKIFESVAKDYVAFCDRVKWQSYNSASYHESLNFSKNAVMGHLPSRIWAEGDKFWRHLTVINSKFSQCNLQSKTISKI
;
A
#
# COMPACT_ATOMS: atom_id res chain seq x y z
N MET A 1 -8.80 8.45 -22.87
CA MET A 1 -9.18 9.88 -22.99
C MET A 1 -10.19 10.11 -24.09
N GLU A 2 -10.01 9.56 -25.30
CA GLU A 2 -11.04 9.67 -26.37
C GLU A 2 -12.44 9.21 -25.93
N ALA A 3 -12.52 8.15 -25.12
CA ALA A 3 -13.79 7.64 -24.59
C ALA A 3 -14.50 8.57 -23.58
N LEU A 4 -13.81 9.55 -22.99
CA LEU A 4 -14.39 10.43 -21.96
C LEU A 4 -15.24 11.57 -22.55
N GLY A 5 -15.22 11.76 -23.87
CA GLY A 5 -15.94 12.86 -24.53
C GLY A 5 -15.50 14.23 -24.00
N ASN A 6 -16.42 15.20 -24.04
CA ASN A 6 -16.16 16.57 -23.58
C ASN A 6 -16.75 16.77 -22.18
N HIS A 7 -15.89 16.91 -21.16
CA HIS A 7 -16.31 17.17 -19.78
C HIS A 7 -15.65 18.45 -19.27
N PRO A 8 -16.39 19.42 -18.69
CA PRO A 8 -15.86 20.75 -18.38
C PRO A 8 -14.76 20.78 -17.31
N GLN A 9 -14.53 19.69 -16.59
CA GLN A 9 -13.50 19.55 -15.54
C GLN A 9 -12.46 18.46 -15.87
N ILE A 10 -12.35 18.07 -17.14
CA ILE A 10 -11.32 17.18 -17.66
C ILE A 10 -10.75 17.87 -18.92
N PRO A 11 -9.43 18.09 -19.03
CA PRO A 11 -8.85 18.74 -20.20
C PRO A 11 -9.16 17.96 -21.48
N ALA A 12 -9.57 18.68 -22.53
CA ALA A 12 -9.74 18.06 -23.83
C ALA A 12 -8.40 17.52 -24.37
N LEU A 13 -8.40 16.31 -24.90
CA LEU A 13 -7.27 15.78 -25.67
C LEU A 13 -7.28 16.43 -27.06
N LEU A 14 -6.25 17.23 -27.36
CA LEU A 14 -6.15 17.97 -28.62
C LEU A 14 -5.41 17.16 -29.69
N ALA A 15 -4.34 16.48 -29.29
CA ALA A 15 -3.57 15.59 -30.17
C ALA A 15 -2.78 14.56 -29.35
N PHE A 16 -2.44 13.44 -29.96
CA PHE A 16 -1.38 12.57 -29.48
C PHE A 16 -0.55 12.11 -30.67
N PHE A 17 0.75 11.99 -30.48
CA PHE A 17 1.66 11.54 -31.54
C PHE A 17 2.91 10.91 -30.92
N THR A 18 3.59 10.09 -31.71
CA THR A 18 4.87 9.50 -31.32
C THR A 18 5.96 10.11 -32.18
N GLN A 19 7.03 10.59 -31.54
CA GLN A 19 8.21 11.11 -32.21
C GLN A 19 9.44 10.68 -31.41
N ASP A 20 10.50 10.20 -32.08
CA ASP A 20 11.74 9.76 -31.44
C ASP A 20 11.53 8.78 -30.28
N GLU A 21 10.65 7.78 -30.50
CA GLU A 21 10.25 6.76 -29.52
C GLU A 21 9.58 7.32 -28.25
N ARG A 22 9.16 8.58 -28.26
CA ARG A 22 8.45 9.24 -27.16
C ARG A 22 7.00 9.50 -27.54
N LEU A 23 6.09 9.22 -26.60
CA LEU A 23 4.68 9.56 -26.71
C LEU A 23 4.48 11.01 -26.24
N TYR A 24 3.93 11.84 -27.11
CA TYR A 24 3.50 13.20 -26.82
C TYR A 24 1.98 13.23 -26.72
N ILE A 25 1.48 13.84 -25.65
CA ILE A 25 0.05 14.05 -25.40
C ILE A 25 -0.16 15.56 -25.28
N VAL A 26 -0.95 16.13 -26.20
CA VAL A 26 -1.29 17.55 -26.22
C VAL A 26 -2.71 17.72 -25.71
N GLN A 27 -2.88 18.53 -24.67
CA GLN A 27 -4.16 18.73 -23.99
C GLN A 27 -4.51 20.22 -23.89
N GLU A 28 -5.77 20.51 -23.59
CA GLU A 28 -6.23 21.83 -23.22
C GLU A 28 -5.41 22.39 -22.05
N PHE A 29 -4.89 23.61 -22.21
CA PHE A 29 -4.22 24.34 -21.13
C PHE A 29 -5.25 24.89 -20.14
N ILE A 30 -5.09 24.53 -18.87
CA ILE A 30 -5.97 24.99 -17.80
C ILE A 30 -5.30 26.13 -17.04
N GLN A 31 -5.80 27.35 -17.25
CA GLN A 31 -5.37 28.52 -16.47
C GLN A 31 -5.91 28.41 -15.03
N GLY A 32 -5.00 28.34 -14.06
CA GLY A 32 -5.32 28.16 -12.65
C GLY A 32 -4.10 27.84 -11.79
N VAL A 33 -4.34 27.36 -10.57
CA VAL A 33 -3.30 26.92 -9.62
C VAL A 33 -3.56 25.48 -9.18
N THR A 34 -2.51 24.69 -8.98
CA THR A 34 -2.66 23.35 -8.41
C THR A 34 -3.07 23.42 -6.94
N LEU A 35 -3.72 22.40 -6.41
CA LEU A 35 -4.02 22.32 -4.98
C LEU A 35 -2.75 22.30 -4.11
N GLU A 36 -1.65 21.73 -4.62
CA GLU A 36 -0.34 21.79 -3.97
C GLU A 36 0.12 23.24 -3.81
N ARG A 37 0.08 24.01 -4.90
CA ARG A 37 0.47 25.42 -4.87
C ARG A 37 -0.46 26.25 -3.99
N GLU A 38 -1.76 25.98 -4.05
CA GLU A 38 -2.75 26.64 -3.20
C GLU A 38 -2.50 26.38 -1.71
N LEU A 39 -2.17 25.14 -1.32
CA LEU A 39 -1.77 24.81 0.05
C LEU A 39 -0.51 25.58 0.48
N LEU A 40 0.49 25.68 -0.39
CA LEU A 40 1.73 26.42 -0.10
C LEU A 40 1.49 27.92 0.05
N GLU A 41 0.62 28.51 -0.77
CA GLU A 41 0.35 29.95 -0.79
C GLU A 41 -0.67 30.39 0.28
N GLN A 42 -1.68 29.56 0.58
CA GLN A 42 -2.82 29.93 1.43
C GLN A 42 -2.90 29.16 2.74
N GLY A 43 -2.12 28.09 2.91
CA GLY A 43 -2.17 27.22 4.09
C GLY A 43 -3.26 26.15 4.03
N THR A 44 -3.46 25.47 5.16
CA THR A 44 -4.33 24.30 5.27
C THR A 44 -5.79 24.60 5.04
N PHE A 45 -6.50 23.60 4.49
CA PHE A 45 -7.90 23.76 4.10
C PHE A 45 -8.82 23.47 5.29
N ASP A 46 -9.87 24.26 5.46
CA ASP A 46 -10.90 24.04 6.47
C ASP A 46 -11.95 23.01 5.99
N GLU A 47 -12.89 22.65 6.89
CA GLU A 47 -13.94 21.68 6.58
C GLU A 47 -14.79 22.08 5.37
N THR A 48 -15.16 23.36 5.26
CA THR A 48 -15.99 23.84 4.15
C THR A 48 -15.28 23.64 2.82
N LYS A 49 -14.00 24.00 2.73
CA LYS A 49 -13.19 23.84 1.52
C LYS A 49 -12.97 22.36 1.19
N ILE A 50 -12.75 21.50 2.18
CA ILE A 50 -12.59 20.05 1.97
C ILE A 50 -13.89 19.40 1.49
N ARG A 51 -15.03 19.75 2.07
CA ARG A 51 -16.34 19.23 1.63
C ARG A 51 -16.65 19.66 0.20
N GLN A 52 -16.36 20.92 -0.14
CA GLN A 52 -16.54 21.43 -1.49
C GLN A 52 -15.62 20.71 -2.50
N LEU A 53 -14.34 20.52 -2.14
CA LEU A 53 -13.39 19.79 -2.97
C LEU A 53 -13.82 18.33 -3.18
N LEU A 54 -14.22 17.64 -2.11
CA LEU A 54 -14.73 16.28 -2.20
C LEU A 54 -15.92 16.21 -3.15
N TYR A 55 -16.92 17.07 -2.96
CA TYR A 55 -18.12 17.10 -3.80
C TYR A 55 -17.77 17.30 -5.29
N ASP A 56 -16.96 18.30 -5.60
CA ASP A 56 -16.60 18.63 -6.98
C ASP A 56 -15.77 17.50 -7.63
N VAL A 57 -14.78 16.95 -6.93
CA VAL A 57 -13.93 15.87 -7.48
C VAL A 57 -14.70 14.55 -7.60
N LEU A 58 -15.52 14.19 -6.60
CA LEU A 58 -16.36 12.98 -6.65
C LEU A 58 -17.37 13.03 -7.80
N THR A 59 -17.85 14.22 -8.17
CA THR A 59 -18.72 14.39 -9.34
C THR A 59 -17.98 14.04 -10.64
N ILE A 60 -16.71 14.44 -10.76
CA ILE A 60 -15.86 14.04 -11.89
C ILE A 60 -15.61 12.52 -11.86
N LEU A 61 -15.26 11.96 -10.69
CA LEU A 61 -15.00 10.53 -10.52
C LEU A 61 -16.22 9.67 -10.87
N LYS A 62 -17.41 10.09 -10.44
CA LYS A 62 -18.67 9.45 -10.80
C LYS A 62 -18.86 9.36 -12.32
N PHE A 63 -18.52 10.43 -13.05
CA PHE A 63 -18.57 10.44 -14.50
C PHE A 63 -17.53 9.49 -15.12
N VAL A 64 -16.25 9.62 -14.77
CA VAL A 64 -15.19 8.81 -15.40
C VAL A 64 -15.31 7.33 -15.07
N HIS A 65 -15.72 6.98 -13.84
CA HIS A 65 -15.92 5.59 -13.44
C HIS A 65 -17.11 4.96 -14.16
N LYS A 66 -18.16 5.73 -14.45
CA LYS A 66 -19.29 5.27 -15.29
C LYS A 66 -18.83 4.93 -16.71
N GLU A 67 -17.92 5.72 -17.26
CA GLU A 67 -17.26 5.46 -18.55
C GLU A 67 -16.13 4.40 -18.45
N LYS A 68 -16.02 3.70 -17.31
CA LYS A 68 -15.02 2.64 -17.03
C LYS A 68 -13.57 3.12 -17.12
N VAL A 69 -13.33 4.42 -16.92
CA VAL A 69 -12.01 5.03 -16.86
C VAL A 69 -11.65 5.30 -15.40
N LEU A 70 -10.42 4.95 -15.02
CA LEU A 70 -9.84 5.25 -13.71
C LEU A 70 -8.72 6.28 -13.88
N HIS A 71 -8.59 7.20 -12.93
CA HIS A 71 -7.56 8.23 -12.98
C HIS A 71 -6.17 7.70 -12.57
N ARG A 72 -6.10 6.93 -11.47
CA ARG A 72 -4.93 6.22 -10.93
C ARG A 72 -3.79 7.07 -10.37
N ASP A 73 -3.91 8.39 -10.37
CA ASP A 73 -2.87 9.33 -9.92
C ASP A 73 -3.49 10.61 -9.37
N ILE A 74 -4.50 10.49 -8.51
CA ILE A 74 -5.16 11.63 -7.88
C ILE A 74 -4.28 12.11 -6.73
N LYS A 75 -3.83 13.36 -6.82
CA LYS A 75 -2.96 14.01 -5.84
C LYS A 75 -3.01 15.53 -6.04
N PRO A 76 -2.59 16.35 -5.06
CA PRO A 76 -2.68 17.81 -5.16
C PRO A 76 -2.04 18.43 -6.42
N PRO A 77 -0.90 17.94 -6.94
CA PRO A 77 -0.34 18.43 -8.22
C PRO A 77 -1.23 18.18 -9.44
N ASN A 78 -2.08 17.16 -9.41
CA ASN A 78 -2.91 16.73 -10.54
C ASN A 78 -4.35 17.29 -10.47
N ILE A 79 -4.59 18.28 -9.60
CA ILE A 79 -5.86 18.97 -9.48
C ILE A 79 -5.61 20.47 -9.59
N ILE A 80 -6.07 21.08 -10.69
CA ILE A 80 -5.95 22.53 -10.91
C ILE A 80 -7.28 23.20 -10.54
N ILE A 81 -7.24 24.18 -9.64
CA ILE A 81 -8.34 25.11 -9.43
C ILE A 81 -8.32 26.15 -10.53
N ARG A 82 -9.27 26.01 -11.45
CA ARG A 82 -9.37 26.85 -12.63
C ARG A 82 -9.76 28.28 -12.29
N GLU A 83 -9.11 29.26 -12.90
CA GLU A 83 -9.27 30.65 -12.53
C GLU A 83 -10.68 31.20 -12.80
N LYS A 84 -11.27 30.83 -13.94
CA LYS A 84 -12.54 31.42 -14.44
C LYS A 84 -13.76 31.16 -13.56
N ASP A 85 -13.82 30.00 -12.91
CA ASP A 85 -15.00 29.52 -12.18
C ASP A 85 -14.66 28.85 -10.84
N LYS A 86 -13.37 28.81 -10.47
CA LYS A 86 -12.85 28.22 -9.24
C LYS A 86 -13.23 26.74 -9.07
N LYS A 87 -13.51 26.04 -10.17
CA LYS A 87 -13.78 24.60 -10.16
C LYS A 87 -12.49 23.79 -10.29
N PRO A 88 -12.38 22.65 -9.61
CA PRO A 88 -11.24 21.75 -9.81
C PRO A 88 -11.32 21.10 -11.19
N VAL A 89 -10.18 20.95 -11.83
CA VAL A 89 -9.98 20.22 -13.08
C VAL A 89 -8.99 19.10 -12.81
N LEU A 90 -9.40 17.86 -13.10
CA LEU A 90 -8.52 16.68 -12.98
C LEU A 90 -7.66 16.56 -14.24
N ILE A 91 -6.34 16.63 -14.05
CA ILE A 91 -5.35 16.52 -15.12
C ILE A 91 -4.54 15.22 -14.98
N ASP A 92 -3.75 14.86 -15.99
CA ASP A 92 -2.85 13.70 -15.92
C ASP A 92 -3.54 12.39 -15.51
N PHE A 93 -4.64 12.08 -16.20
CA PHE A 93 -5.17 10.71 -16.22
C PHE A 93 -4.02 9.79 -16.57
N GLY A 94 -3.78 8.74 -15.77
CA GLY A 94 -2.59 7.89 -15.81
C GLY A 94 -2.45 7.05 -17.08
N VAL A 95 -2.43 7.70 -18.24
CA VAL A 95 -2.09 7.11 -19.54
C VAL A 95 -0.64 6.64 -19.39
N ALA A 96 -0.45 5.33 -19.42
CA ALA A 96 0.84 4.65 -19.39
C ALA A 96 1.55 4.40 -18.04
N LYS A 97 0.88 4.43 -16.89
CA LYS A 97 1.45 3.78 -15.68
C LYS A 97 1.18 2.27 -15.70
N ILE A 98 1.90 1.55 -16.57
CA ILE A 98 2.03 0.10 -16.46
C ILE A 98 2.89 -0.14 -15.22
N LEU A 99 2.28 -0.72 -14.19
CA LEU A 99 2.86 -1.01 -12.87
C LEU A 99 3.93 -2.12 -12.89
N GLN A 100 4.62 -2.31 -14.01
CA GLN A 100 5.63 -3.37 -14.19
C GLN A 100 7.07 -2.83 -14.15
N ASP A 101 7.26 -1.51 -14.12
CA ASP A 101 8.60 -0.93 -14.10
C ASP A 101 9.05 -0.60 -12.67
N GLU A 102 10.04 -1.34 -12.17
CA GLU A 102 10.61 -1.14 -10.83
C GLU A 102 11.23 0.25 -10.66
N SER A 103 11.73 0.85 -11.76
CA SER A 103 12.28 2.20 -11.76
C SER A 103 11.22 3.27 -11.46
N PHE A 104 9.96 3.02 -11.84
CA PHE A 104 8.86 3.92 -11.57
C PHE A 104 8.47 3.93 -10.08
N ILE A 105 8.53 2.78 -9.42
CA ILE A 105 8.28 2.68 -7.97
C ILE A 105 9.37 3.44 -7.22
N GLU A 106 10.65 3.24 -7.55
CA GLU A 106 11.77 3.97 -6.93
C GLU A 106 11.63 5.50 -7.11
N GLN A 107 11.24 5.97 -8.29
CA GLN A 107 10.98 7.40 -8.54
C GLN A 107 9.75 7.92 -7.80
N ALA A 108 8.65 7.15 -7.76
CA ALA A 108 7.42 7.54 -7.08
C ALA A 108 7.62 7.66 -5.56
N THR A 109 8.45 6.78 -4.99
CA THR A 109 8.90 6.80 -3.59
C THR A 109 9.80 8.00 -3.31
N ALA A 110 10.81 8.26 -4.17
CA ALA A 110 11.69 9.41 -4.02
C ALA A 110 10.96 10.77 -4.11
N LEU A 111 9.86 10.85 -4.88
CA LEU A 111 9.04 12.05 -5.04
C LEU A 111 7.88 12.16 -4.05
N GLY A 112 7.74 11.23 -3.09
CA GLY A 112 6.66 11.21 -2.10
C GLY A 112 5.26 10.93 -2.67
N THR A 113 5.12 10.79 -3.99
CA THR A 113 3.86 10.49 -4.69
C THR A 113 3.33 9.09 -4.39
N PHE A 114 4.19 8.20 -3.91
CA PHE A 114 3.86 6.83 -3.48
C PHE A 114 2.67 6.77 -2.52
N TYR A 115 2.62 7.69 -1.55
CA TYR A 115 1.64 7.64 -0.47
C TYR A 115 0.20 7.99 -0.89
N TYR A 116 0.00 8.59 -2.06
CA TYR A 116 -1.33 8.83 -2.60
C TYR A 116 -1.91 7.60 -3.30
N ALA A 117 -1.06 6.72 -3.84
CA ALA A 117 -1.52 5.56 -4.58
C ALA A 117 -2.07 4.48 -3.63
N ALA A 118 -3.21 3.89 -4.00
CA ALA A 118 -3.82 2.86 -3.18
C ALA A 118 -2.95 1.58 -3.14
N PRO A 119 -2.83 0.89 -1.99
CA PRO A 119 -1.95 -0.28 -1.83
C PRO A 119 -2.16 -1.43 -2.84
N GLU A 120 -3.38 -1.57 -3.37
CA GLU A 120 -3.70 -2.54 -4.40
C GLU A 120 -3.13 -2.20 -5.78
N GLN A 121 -2.87 -0.91 -6.07
CA GLN A 121 -2.31 -0.47 -7.36
C GLN A 121 -0.95 -1.11 -7.60
N PHE A 122 -0.12 -1.22 -6.57
CA PHE A 122 1.19 -1.86 -6.65
C PHE A 122 1.13 -3.37 -6.95
N ARG A 123 -0.07 -3.97 -6.98
CA ARG A 123 -0.28 -5.37 -7.40
C ARG A 123 -0.77 -5.50 -8.83
N GLY A 124 -0.88 -4.38 -9.56
CA GLY A 124 -1.59 -4.36 -10.83
C GLY A 124 -3.11 -4.34 -10.69
N ALA A 125 -3.66 -4.22 -9.48
CA ALA A 125 -5.11 -4.17 -9.25
C ALA A 125 -5.57 -2.72 -9.09
N VAL A 126 -6.59 -2.32 -9.84
CA VAL A 126 -7.10 -0.95 -9.86
C VAL A 126 -8.62 -0.98 -9.90
N PHE A 127 -9.25 -0.23 -9.01
CA PHE A 127 -10.70 -0.15 -8.85
C PHE A 127 -11.14 1.31 -8.74
N PRO A 128 -12.43 1.62 -8.90
CA PRO A 128 -13.00 2.91 -8.47
C PRO A 128 -12.57 3.29 -7.05
N ALA A 129 -12.56 2.34 -6.12
CA ALA A 129 -12.12 2.50 -4.74
C ALA A 129 -10.63 2.88 -4.57
N SER A 130 -9.79 2.68 -5.61
CA SER A 130 -8.39 3.11 -5.62
C SER A 130 -8.27 4.62 -5.84
N ASP A 131 -9.06 5.18 -6.77
CA ASP A 131 -9.17 6.62 -6.97
C ASP A 131 -9.76 7.31 -5.72
N LEU A 132 -10.76 6.69 -5.10
CA LEU A 132 -11.37 7.20 -3.86
C LEU A 132 -10.38 7.26 -2.69
N TYR A 133 -9.53 6.24 -2.55
CA TYR A 133 -8.43 6.27 -1.56
C TYR A 133 -7.47 7.43 -1.83
N SER A 134 -7.06 7.59 -3.09
CA SER A 134 -6.13 8.64 -3.51
C SER A 134 -6.69 10.04 -3.23
N LEU A 135 -8.00 10.23 -3.44
CA LEU A 135 -8.72 11.44 -3.04
C LEU A 135 -8.75 11.62 -1.52
N GLY A 136 -8.98 10.56 -0.75
CA GLY A 136 -8.90 10.59 0.71
C GLY A 136 -7.55 11.09 1.22
N VAL A 137 -6.44 10.55 0.68
CA VAL A 137 -5.08 10.98 1.05
C VAL A 137 -4.86 12.44 0.66
N THR A 138 -5.33 12.84 -0.51
CA THR A 138 -5.30 14.24 -0.99
C THR A 138 -5.98 15.18 -0.01
N CYS A 139 -7.19 14.86 0.44
CA CYS A 139 -7.91 15.67 1.42
C CYS A 139 -7.20 15.74 2.77
N VAL A 140 -6.73 14.61 3.29
CA VAL A 140 -5.97 14.56 4.55
C VAL A 140 -4.69 15.40 4.48
N TYR A 141 -3.97 15.34 3.36
CA TYR A 141 -2.79 16.17 3.15
C TYR A 141 -3.13 17.67 3.16
N LEU A 142 -4.20 18.08 2.48
CA LEU A 142 -4.64 19.48 2.43
C LEU A 142 -5.15 19.99 3.79
N MET A 143 -5.77 19.13 4.59
CA MET A 143 -6.23 19.44 5.95
C MET A 143 -5.08 19.60 6.94
N THR A 144 -4.07 18.74 6.84
CA THR A 144 -2.97 18.67 7.80
C THR A 144 -1.80 19.57 7.44
N GLY A 145 -1.60 19.84 6.15
CA GLY A 145 -0.43 20.56 5.64
C GLY A 145 0.89 19.84 5.90
N LYS A 146 0.82 18.54 6.24
CA LYS A 146 1.99 17.77 6.66
C LYS A 146 2.86 17.43 5.44
N SER A 147 4.00 18.10 5.31
CA SER A 147 4.92 17.91 4.18
C SER A 147 5.47 16.48 4.06
N GLN A 148 5.65 15.79 5.18
CA GLN A 148 6.07 14.39 5.23
C GLN A 148 4.85 13.47 5.43
N ILE A 149 4.19 13.11 4.35
CA ILE A 149 2.95 12.30 4.35
C ILE A 149 3.17 10.94 5.05
N GLN A 150 4.37 10.37 4.92
CA GLN A 150 4.76 9.11 5.55
C GLN A 150 4.59 9.11 7.07
N GLU A 151 4.73 10.27 7.73
CA GLU A 151 4.55 10.37 9.18
C GLU A 151 3.09 10.13 9.61
N MET A 152 2.15 10.30 8.68
CA MET A 152 0.72 10.07 8.92
C MET A 152 0.30 8.63 8.68
N TYR A 153 1.21 7.74 8.27
CA TYR A 153 0.92 6.34 7.99
C TYR A 153 1.66 5.41 8.95
N ASP A 154 0.91 4.58 9.68
CA ASP A 154 1.49 3.53 10.50
C ASP A 154 1.70 2.25 9.68
N ALA A 155 2.91 2.10 9.16
CA ALA A 155 3.35 0.93 8.40
C ALA A 155 3.17 -0.41 9.13
N GLN A 156 3.23 -0.43 10.47
CA GLN A 156 3.08 -1.67 11.23
C GLN A 156 1.63 -2.16 11.17
N ASN A 157 0.69 -1.24 11.41
CA ASN A 157 -0.74 -1.51 11.45
C ASN A 157 -1.45 -1.34 10.10
N LEU A 158 -0.74 -0.84 9.08
CA LEU A 158 -1.23 -0.57 7.73
C LEU A 158 -2.40 0.41 7.71
N SER A 159 -2.38 1.39 8.62
CA SER A 159 -3.47 2.34 8.83
C SER A 159 -2.97 3.78 8.88
N TRP A 160 -3.84 4.72 8.53
CA TRP A 160 -3.54 6.15 8.67
C TRP A 160 -3.81 6.64 10.08
N ILE A 161 -2.85 7.37 10.65
CA ILE A 161 -2.89 7.99 11.98
C ILE A 161 -3.00 9.52 11.86
N TRP A 162 -3.66 9.99 10.81
CA TRP A 162 -3.66 11.39 10.38
C TRP A 162 -4.37 12.36 11.34
N HIS A 163 -5.32 11.89 12.15
CA HIS A 163 -6.08 12.69 13.11
C HIS A 163 -5.20 13.53 14.05
N GLN A 164 -4.04 13.00 14.45
CA GLN A 164 -3.12 13.68 15.36
C GLN A 164 -2.33 14.84 14.71
N PHE A 165 -2.37 14.95 13.38
CA PHE A 165 -1.67 15.97 12.60
C PHE A 165 -2.59 17.11 12.15
N VAL A 166 -3.87 17.06 12.49
CA VAL A 166 -4.82 18.14 12.21
C VAL A 166 -4.41 19.39 13.01
N PRO A 167 -4.27 20.57 12.37
CA PRO A 167 -3.93 21.81 13.06
C PRO A 167 -4.93 22.14 14.17
N LYS A 168 -4.44 22.45 15.37
CA LYS A 168 -5.29 22.68 16.56
C LYS A 168 -6.25 23.85 16.43
N ASN A 169 -5.98 24.77 15.49
CA ASN A 169 -6.78 25.96 15.22
C ASN A 169 -7.91 25.71 14.21
N ILE A 170 -8.04 24.50 13.66
CA ILE A 170 -9.09 24.12 12.71
C ILE A 170 -9.91 22.98 13.31
N VAL A 171 -11.23 23.13 13.31
CA VAL A 171 -12.16 22.11 13.80
C VAL A 171 -12.80 21.42 12.61
N PHE A 172 -12.78 20.09 12.62
CA PHE A 172 -13.46 19.25 11.65
C PHE A 172 -14.47 18.35 12.36
N SER A 173 -15.65 18.22 11.78
CA SER A 173 -16.72 17.35 12.25
C SER A 173 -16.31 15.88 12.23
N ASP A 174 -16.80 15.12 13.21
CA ASP A 174 -16.53 13.68 13.29
C ASP A 174 -17.11 12.95 12.07
N GLY A 175 -18.21 13.45 11.51
CA GLY A 175 -18.79 12.91 10.28
C GLY A 175 -17.84 13.00 9.08
N LEU A 176 -17.19 14.15 8.85
CA LEU A 176 -16.20 14.27 7.77
C LEU A 176 -14.99 13.36 8.03
N LYS A 177 -14.50 13.30 9.27
CA LYS A 177 -13.37 12.44 9.63
C LYS A 177 -13.69 10.97 9.36
N GLN A 178 -14.88 10.48 9.73
CA GLN A 178 -15.32 9.11 9.47
C GLN A 178 -15.40 8.79 7.97
N ILE A 179 -15.86 9.74 7.14
CA ILE A 179 -15.85 9.57 5.68
C ILE A 179 -14.42 9.39 5.18
N LEU A 180 -13.49 10.23 5.62
CA LEU A 180 -12.07 10.15 5.23
C LEU A 180 -11.42 8.86 5.74
N ASP A 181 -11.68 8.45 6.98
CA ASP A 181 -11.18 7.18 7.53
C ASP A 181 -11.62 5.99 6.68
N LYS A 182 -12.91 5.96 6.29
CA LYS A 182 -13.43 4.89 5.43
C LYS A 182 -12.86 4.94 4.01
N LEU A 183 -12.58 6.12 3.45
CA LEU A 183 -11.86 6.23 2.17
C LEU A 183 -10.42 5.67 2.27
N LEU A 184 -9.81 5.78 3.44
CA LEU A 184 -8.42 5.42 3.71
C LEU A 184 -8.22 4.00 4.24
N GLU A 185 -9.28 3.20 4.35
CA GLU A 185 -9.21 1.81 4.75
C GLU A 185 -8.23 1.02 3.88
N PHE A 186 -7.47 0.11 4.50
CA PHE A 186 -6.42 -0.60 3.77
C PHE A 186 -6.98 -1.50 2.69
N GLN A 187 -8.02 -2.28 3.03
CA GLN A 187 -8.64 -3.21 2.09
C GLN A 187 -9.67 -2.47 1.22
N PRO A 188 -9.60 -2.59 -0.12
CA PRO A 188 -10.55 -1.90 -1.00
C PRO A 188 -12.02 -2.22 -0.70
N ARG A 189 -12.32 -3.42 -0.22
CA ARG A 189 -13.68 -3.87 0.13
C ARG A 189 -14.25 -3.18 1.38
N GLN A 190 -13.40 -2.62 2.24
CA GLN A 190 -13.81 -1.90 3.43
C GLN A 190 -14.08 -0.41 3.13
N ARG A 191 -13.61 0.09 1.98
CA ARG A 191 -13.87 1.45 1.50
C ARG A 191 -15.26 1.61 0.92
N TYR A 192 -15.63 2.85 0.62
CA TYR A 192 -16.72 3.12 -0.32
C TYR A 192 -16.40 2.51 -1.69
N GLN A 193 -17.41 1.89 -2.32
CA GLN A 193 -17.23 1.20 -3.59
C GLN A 193 -17.49 2.10 -4.81
N SER A 194 -18.11 3.27 -4.60
CA SER A 194 -18.39 4.22 -5.67
C SER A 194 -18.39 5.67 -5.18
N ALA A 195 -18.10 6.60 -6.10
CA ALA A 195 -18.19 8.03 -5.80
C ALA A 195 -19.60 8.46 -5.35
N THR A 196 -20.64 7.79 -5.84
CA THR A 196 -22.04 8.02 -5.42
C THR A 196 -22.25 7.74 -3.93
N GLU A 197 -21.67 6.67 -3.39
CA GLU A 197 -21.81 6.35 -1.95
C GLU A 197 -21.15 7.44 -1.08
N VAL A 198 -20.01 7.98 -1.52
CA VAL A 198 -19.31 9.05 -0.80
C VAL A 198 -20.12 10.35 -0.85
N LEU A 199 -20.68 10.69 -2.01
CA LEU A 199 -21.57 11.85 -2.17
C LEU A 199 -22.79 11.76 -1.26
N GLN A 200 -23.44 10.60 -1.19
CA GLN A 200 -24.56 10.37 -0.27
C GLN A 200 -24.15 10.52 1.21
N ALA A 201 -22.97 10.04 1.57
CA ALA A 201 -22.43 10.21 2.93
C ALA A 201 -22.20 11.70 3.25
N LEU A 202 -21.68 12.49 2.30
CA LEU A 202 -21.47 13.92 2.45
C LEU A 202 -22.78 14.72 2.55
N GLU A 203 -23.78 14.37 1.75
CA GLU A 203 -25.13 14.96 1.82
C GLU A 203 -25.78 14.71 3.19
N SER A 204 -25.58 13.52 3.75
CA SER A 204 -26.09 13.15 5.07
C SER A 204 -25.50 14.01 6.21
N LEU A 205 -24.34 14.64 6.00
CA LEU A 205 -23.74 15.58 6.96
C LEU A 205 -24.38 16.97 6.93
N SER A 206 -25.16 17.29 5.90
CA SER A 206 -25.80 18.61 5.68
C SER A 206 -27.26 18.63 6.12
N SER A 207 -27.89 17.47 6.26
CA SER A 207 -29.26 17.37 6.74
C SER A 207 -29.32 17.67 8.23
N PRO A 208 -30.16 18.61 8.71
CA PRO A 208 -30.53 18.61 10.11
C PRO A 208 -31.16 17.25 10.40
N VAL A 209 -30.61 16.54 11.38
CA VAL A 209 -31.19 15.30 11.89
C VAL A 209 -32.64 15.62 12.26
N LEU A 210 -33.58 15.14 11.45
CA LEU A 210 -34.97 15.05 11.88
C LEU A 210 -34.95 14.12 13.09
N GLU A 211 -35.36 14.66 14.24
CA GLU A 211 -35.55 13.93 15.48
C GLU A 211 -36.20 12.58 15.18
N THR A 212 -35.52 11.51 15.57
CA THR A 212 -36.08 10.17 15.68
C THR A 212 -37.39 10.24 16.45
N GLU A 213 -38.49 9.83 15.81
CA GLU A 213 -39.74 9.54 16.50
C GLU A 213 -39.43 8.60 17.68
N ILE A 214 -39.79 9.07 18.88
CA ILE A 214 -39.77 8.27 20.09
C ILE A 214 -40.78 7.15 19.90
N ILE A 215 -40.31 5.93 19.62
CA ILE A 215 -41.15 4.74 19.69
C ILE A 215 -41.37 4.44 21.18
N ASP A 216 -42.61 4.66 21.63
CA ASP A 216 -43.10 4.30 22.96
C ASP A 216 -42.93 2.78 23.21
N PRO A 217 -42.21 2.36 24.27
CA PRO A 217 -41.98 0.95 24.60
C PRO A 217 -43.25 0.12 24.89
N LEU A 218 -44.43 0.74 24.99
CA LEU A 218 -45.67 0.04 25.35
C LEU A 218 -46.40 -0.63 24.17
N ALA A 219 -46.04 -0.33 22.92
CA ALA A 219 -46.75 -0.87 21.75
C ALA A 219 -46.34 -2.30 21.34
N ILE A 220 -45.22 -2.84 21.86
CA ILE A 220 -44.67 -4.15 21.43
C ILE A 220 -45.30 -5.33 22.18
N LYS A 221 -45.99 -5.10 23.30
CA LYS A 221 -46.59 -6.19 24.12
C LYS A 221 -47.89 -6.78 23.58
N ALA A 222 -48.51 -6.19 22.55
CA ALA A 222 -49.82 -6.62 22.06
C ALA A 222 -49.77 -7.67 20.92
N ASN A 223 -48.62 -7.90 20.28
CA ASN A 223 -48.54 -8.76 19.08
C ASN A 223 -47.86 -10.11 19.28
N ILE A 224 -47.56 -10.53 20.52
CA ILE A 224 -46.90 -11.83 20.79
C ILE A 224 -47.89 -12.93 21.22
N THR A 225 -49.20 -12.64 21.35
CA THR A 225 -50.16 -13.62 21.90
C THR A 225 -50.79 -14.59 20.90
N ASN A 226 -50.54 -14.51 19.58
CA ASN A 226 -51.28 -15.31 18.59
C ASN A 226 -50.41 -16.09 17.59
N LEU A 227 -49.47 -16.90 18.05
CA LEU A 227 -48.88 -17.96 17.20
C LEU A 227 -48.76 -19.29 17.97
N THR A 228 -49.79 -20.12 17.82
CA THR A 228 -49.82 -21.53 18.21
C THR A 228 -48.99 -22.35 17.22
N ILE A 229 -48.01 -23.11 17.71
CA ILE A 229 -47.21 -24.07 16.92
C ILE A 229 -47.78 -25.48 17.12
N PRO A 230 -48.12 -26.25 16.09
CA PRO A 230 -48.27 -27.69 16.21
C PRO A 230 -46.89 -28.36 16.14
N ALA A 231 -46.63 -29.21 17.13
CA ALA A 231 -45.45 -30.06 17.22
C ALA A 231 -45.51 -31.19 16.18
N SER A 232 -44.41 -31.43 15.45
CA SER A 232 -43.84 -32.77 15.25
C SER A 232 -42.60 -32.77 14.32
N VAL A 233 -41.67 -33.65 14.69
CA VAL A 233 -40.59 -34.30 13.90
C VAL A 233 -39.19 -33.66 13.88
N ASN A 234 -38.44 -34.05 14.92
CA ASN A 234 -37.06 -34.62 14.96
C ASN A 234 -35.79 -33.80 14.67
N PRO A 235 -34.66 -34.22 15.31
CA PRO A 235 -33.58 -33.34 15.73
C PRO A 235 -32.26 -33.61 15.00
N GLU A 236 -31.62 -32.58 14.46
CA GLU A 236 -30.20 -32.64 14.12
C GLU A 236 -29.60 -31.23 14.02
N ILE A 237 -29.49 -30.54 15.17
CA ILE A 237 -28.62 -29.37 15.31
C ILE A 237 -27.95 -29.45 16.67
N ASN A 238 -26.80 -30.12 16.71
CA ASN A 238 -25.72 -29.88 17.67
C ASN A 238 -24.43 -30.47 17.09
N SER A 239 -23.88 -29.81 16.07
CA SER A 239 -22.45 -29.91 15.70
C SER A 239 -22.12 -28.97 14.53
N LEU A 240 -22.15 -27.66 14.75
CA LEU A 240 -21.44 -26.71 13.89
C LEU A 240 -20.56 -25.79 14.75
N ASN A 241 -19.50 -26.39 15.29
CA ASN A 241 -18.24 -25.72 15.56
C ASN A 241 -17.14 -26.64 15.05
N ASN A 242 -16.24 -26.07 14.25
CA ASN A 242 -15.13 -26.70 13.52
C ASN A 242 -15.45 -27.22 12.11
N GLN A 243 -15.32 -26.34 11.11
CA GLN A 243 -14.61 -26.60 9.85
C GLN A 243 -14.59 -25.32 8.98
N ILE A 244 -13.65 -24.41 9.23
CA ILE A 244 -13.12 -23.56 8.14
C ILE A 244 -11.87 -24.27 7.64
N ASN A 245 -12.09 -25.19 6.70
CA ASN A 245 -11.05 -25.93 6.01
C ASN A 245 -10.50 -25.05 4.89
N LEU A 246 -9.41 -24.32 5.16
CA LEU A 246 -8.75 -23.44 4.19
C LEU A 246 -7.79 -24.22 3.27
N ASN A 247 -8.26 -25.30 2.64
CA ASN A 247 -7.47 -26.09 1.70
C ASN A 247 -8.30 -26.45 0.46
N SER A 248 -8.25 -25.59 -0.56
CA SER A 248 -8.43 -25.99 -1.98
C SER A 248 -8.29 -24.79 -2.91
N VAL A 249 -7.07 -24.37 -3.22
CA VAL A 249 -6.77 -23.81 -4.55
C VAL A 249 -5.34 -24.23 -4.93
N THR A 250 -5.22 -25.35 -5.64
CA THR A 250 -3.99 -25.72 -6.34
C THR A 250 -3.97 -25.06 -7.72
N ASN A 251 -2.78 -24.52 -8.03
CA ASN A 251 -2.19 -24.31 -9.35
C ASN A 251 -2.88 -23.33 -10.33
N ASN A 252 -2.32 -22.12 -10.40
CA ASN A 252 -1.95 -21.46 -11.66
C ASN A 252 -0.76 -20.51 -11.41
N ASN A 253 0.38 -20.80 -12.05
CA ASN A 253 1.71 -20.20 -11.83
C ASN A 253 1.88 -18.78 -12.44
N THR A 254 0.89 -17.91 -12.32
CA THR A 254 0.99 -16.48 -12.73
C THR A 254 0.46 -15.50 -11.69
N SER A 255 0.33 -15.92 -10.41
CA SER A 255 -0.30 -15.13 -9.33
C SER A 255 0.53 -14.94 -8.04
N SER A 256 1.75 -15.48 -7.94
CA SER A 256 2.52 -15.41 -6.67
C SER A 256 3.16 -14.03 -6.44
N THR A 257 3.64 -13.36 -7.49
CA THR A 257 4.24 -12.02 -7.41
C THR A 257 3.22 -10.93 -7.08
N SER A 258 1.98 -11.04 -7.56
CA SER A 258 0.92 -10.05 -7.29
C SER A 258 0.42 -10.07 -5.83
N ARG A 259 0.54 -11.21 -5.13
CA ARG A 259 0.15 -11.32 -3.72
C ARG A 259 1.18 -10.70 -2.78
N LEU A 260 2.47 -10.83 -3.10
CA LEU A 260 3.58 -10.33 -2.28
C LEU A 260 3.71 -8.80 -2.25
N GLY A 261 3.05 -8.07 -3.16
CA GLY A 261 3.09 -6.60 -3.25
C GLY A 261 2.89 -5.85 -1.92
N VAL A 262 1.90 -6.22 -1.08
CA VAL A 262 1.68 -5.58 0.27
C VAL A 262 2.94 -5.74 1.11
N TYR A 263 3.54 -6.93 1.08
CA TYR A 263 4.61 -7.27 1.98
C TYR A 263 5.89 -6.52 1.60
N TYR A 264 6.13 -6.32 0.30
CA TYR A 264 7.18 -5.42 -0.18
C TYR A 264 6.95 -3.97 0.23
N ILE A 265 5.73 -3.46 0.07
CA ILE A 265 5.37 -2.11 0.54
C ILE A 265 5.61 -1.97 2.04
N LYS A 266 5.13 -2.94 2.81
CA LYS A 266 5.31 -2.94 4.25
C LYS A 266 6.80 -2.96 4.61
N LEU A 267 7.61 -3.73 3.90
CA LEU A 267 9.05 -3.75 4.08
C LEU A 267 9.69 -2.37 3.79
N GLU A 268 9.37 -1.75 2.65
CA GLU A 268 9.84 -0.41 2.27
C GLU A 268 9.48 0.62 3.35
N LEU A 269 8.21 0.66 3.75
CA LEU A 269 7.70 1.58 4.76
C LEU A 269 8.37 1.40 6.13
N LEU A 270 8.61 0.15 6.54
CA LEU A 270 9.29 -0.13 7.81
C LEU A 270 10.74 0.35 7.78
N LEU A 271 11.42 0.23 6.64
CA LEU A 271 12.79 0.71 6.50
C LEU A 271 12.87 2.24 6.44
N GLU A 272 11.94 2.91 5.76
CA GLU A 272 11.82 4.38 5.77
C GLU A 272 11.57 4.91 7.18
N ALA A 273 10.69 4.25 7.94
CA ALA A 273 10.42 4.56 9.34
C ALA A 273 11.56 4.18 10.30
N GLN A 274 12.70 3.70 9.80
CA GLN A 274 13.85 3.21 10.58
C GLN A 274 13.52 2.06 11.55
N LYS A 275 12.40 1.36 11.32
CA LYS A 275 11.92 0.19 12.07
C LYS A 275 12.59 -1.09 11.55
N CYS A 276 13.92 -1.16 11.67
CA CYS A 276 14.73 -2.21 11.04
C CYS A 276 14.44 -3.62 11.60
N LYS A 277 13.98 -3.74 12.85
CA LYS A 277 13.63 -5.04 13.46
C LYS A 277 12.38 -5.62 12.82
N GLU A 278 11.39 -4.78 12.63
CA GLU A 278 10.13 -5.13 12.01
C GLU A 278 10.31 -5.38 10.52
N ALA A 279 11.16 -4.60 9.84
CA ALA A 279 11.55 -4.86 8.45
C ALA A 279 12.22 -6.23 8.30
N ASP A 280 13.05 -6.63 9.26
CA ASP A 280 13.69 -7.95 9.27
C ASP A 280 12.66 -9.08 9.43
N LEU A 281 11.69 -8.90 10.34
CA LEU A 281 10.56 -9.82 10.49
C LEU A 281 9.68 -9.87 9.24
N GLU A 282 9.44 -8.73 8.59
CA GLU A 282 8.66 -8.66 7.36
C GLU A 282 9.37 -9.37 6.21
N THR A 283 10.70 -9.24 6.14
CA THR A 283 11.55 -9.98 5.21
C THR A 283 11.33 -11.48 5.38
N TRP A 284 11.34 -11.99 6.63
CA TRP A 284 11.04 -13.41 6.89
C TRP A 284 9.65 -13.81 6.40
N LYS A 285 8.61 -12.98 6.63
CA LYS A 285 7.25 -13.27 6.15
C LYS A 285 7.20 -13.38 4.63
N ILE A 286 7.84 -12.45 3.90
CA ILE A 286 7.92 -12.49 2.44
C ILE A 286 8.55 -13.81 1.99
N LEU A 287 9.66 -14.22 2.61
CA LEU A 287 10.34 -15.47 2.29
C LEU A 287 9.42 -16.68 2.54
N CYS A 288 8.76 -16.77 3.70
CA CYS A 288 7.78 -17.83 4.00
C CYS A 288 6.67 -17.89 2.94
N MET A 289 6.07 -16.75 2.61
CA MET A 289 4.96 -16.70 1.66
C MET A 289 5.38 -17.07 0.24
N SER A 290 6.59 -16.69 -0.17
CA SER A 290 7.14 -17.10 -1.47
C SER A 290 7.32 -18.62 -1.59
N LEU A 291 7.49 -19.30 -0.45
CA LEU A 291 7.62 -20.76 -0.34
C LEU A 291 6.28 -21.46 -0.06
N GLY A 292 5.17 -20.70 0.04
CA GLY A 292 3.87 -21.26 0.44
C GLY A 292 3.81 -21.73 1.90
N LYS A 293 4.71 -21.25 2.75
CA LYS A 293 4.79 -21.60 4.18
C LYS A 293 4.00 -20.58 5.04
N PRO A 294 3.49 -21.00 6.21
CA PRO A 294 2.96 -20.08 7.20
C PRO A 294 4.00 -19.02 7.59
N THR A 295 3.55 -17.79 7.84
CA THR A 295 4.44 -16.70 8.29
C THR A 295 5.09 -17.05 9.63
N GLY A 296 6.41 -16.87 9.72
CA GLY A 296 7.18 -17.23 10.93
C GLY A 296 7.55 -18.72 11.01
N ALA A 297 7.27 -19.52 9.98
CA ALA A 297 7.81 -20.87 9.89
C ALA A 297 9.33 -20.81 9.60
N PRO A 298 10.14 -21.62 10.29
CA PRO A 298 11.57 -21.71 9.98
C PRO A 298 11.75 -22.25 8.56
N ILE A 299 12.77 -21.74 7.87
CA ILE A 299 13.11 -22.11 6.49
C ILE A 299 14.37 -22.97 6.53
N ALA A 300 14.28 -24.19 6.01
CA ALA A 300 15.38 -25.13 5.92
C ALA A 300 16.38 -24.69 4.84
N SER A 301 17.66 -25.03 5.01
CA SER A 301 18.70 -24.62 4.05
C SER A 301 18.43 -25.14 2.62
N GLY A 302 17.76 -26.28 2.47
CA GLY A 302 17.36 -26.80 1.15
C GLY A 302 16.23 -26.00 0.49
N GLU A 303 15.32 -25.43 1.28
CA GLU A 303 14.17 -24.64 0.79
C GLU A 303 14.60 -23.28 0.24
N VAL A 304 15.75 -22.75 0.66
CA VAL A 304 16.31 -21.48 0.15
C VAL A 304 16.46 -21.52 -1.38
N ASN A 305 16.79 -22.69 -1.96
CA ASN A 305 16.91 -22.83 -3.41
C ASN A 305 15.58 -22.69 -4.16
N LEU A 306 14.46 -22.92 -3.48
CA LEU A 306 13.10 -22.83 -4.02
C LEU A 306 12.56 -21.40 -4.02
N ILE A 307 13.22 -20.47 -3.32
CA ILE A 307 12.83 -19.06 -3.33
C ILE A 307 12.96 -18.53 -4.77
N PRO A 308 11.91 -17.92 -5.35
CA PRO A 308 11.98 -17.31 -6.68
C PRO A 308 13.02 -16.19 -6.72
N CYS A 309 13.78 -16.10 -7.83
CA CYS A 309 14.83 -15.08 -7.95
C CYS A 309 14.28 -13.64 -7.90
N GLU A 310 13.11 -13.41 -8.49
CA GLU A 310 12.41 -12.11 -8.43
C GLU A 310 12.17 -11.66 -6.97
N VAL A 311 11.79 -12.58 -6.08
CA VAL A 311 11.53 -12.28 -4.67
C VAL A 311 12.81 -11.90 -3.95
N LEU A 312 13.86 -12.69 -4.14
CA LEU A 312 15.13 -12.49 -3.45
C LEU A 312 15.82 -11.20 -3.91
N LEU A 313 15.77 -10.90 -5.21
CA LEU A 313 16.28 -9.66 -5.80
C LEU A 313 15.45 -8.45 -5.35
N LYS A 314 14.13 -8.58 -5.24
CA LYS A 314 13.26 -7.48 -4.78
C LYS A 314 13.54 -7.11 -3.33
N ILE A 315 13.62 -8.10 -2.44
CA ILE A 315 13.99 -7.87 -1.03
C ILE A 315 15.36 -7.20 -0.95
N ASP A 316 16.33 -7.70 -1.71
CA ASP A 316 17.68 -7.14 -1.72
C ASP A 316 17.69 -5.67 -2.15
N ASN A 317 17.01 -5.35 -3.25
CA ASN A 317 16.88 -3.97 -3.73
C ASN A 317 16.31 -3.07 -2.61
N ILE A 318 15.18 -3.43 -2.02
CA ILE A 318 14.53 -2.65 -0.95
C ILE A 318 15.49 -2.37 0.22
N TRP A 319 16.22 -3.39 0.69
CA TRP A 319 17.21 -3.22 1.76
C TRP A 319 18.40 -2.34 1.35
N THR A 320 18.91 -2.52 0.13
CA THR A 320 20.07 -1.75 -0.36
C THR A 320 19.73 -0.27 -0.52
N ILE A 321 18.58 0.06 -1.11
CA ILE A 321 18.14 1.46 -1.27
C ILE A 321 17.94 2.12 0.09
N ALA A 322 17.11 1.52 0.95
CA ALA A 322 16.75 2.15 2.22
C ALA A 322 17.94 2.30 3.18
N SER A 323 18.97 1.48 3.02
CA SER A 323 20.18 1.52 3.85
C SER A 323 21.36 2.26 3.21
N SER A 324 21.18 2.88 2.03
CA SER A 324 22.28 3.49 1.25
C SER A 324 23.43 2.51 0.99
N ASN A 325 23.09 1.33 0.45
CA ASN A 325 23.98 0.22 0.11
C ASN A 325 24.75 -0.40 1.31
N ARG A 326 24.20 -0.32 2.52
CA ARG A 326 24.82 -0.92 3.71
C ARG A 326 24.32 -2.33 4.02
N PHE A 327 23.06 -2.62 3.70
CA PHE A 327 22.34 -3.84 4.03
C PHE A 327 21.77 -4.48 2.77
N GLY A 328 21.49 -5.78 2.84
CA GLY A 328 21.02 -6.59 1.72
C GLY A 328 21.80 -7.91 1.57
N PHE A 329 21.16 -8.89 0.95
CA PHE A 329 21.77 -10.17 0.60
C PHE A 329 22.95 -10.02 -0.37
N SER A 330 22.94 -9.03 -1.26
CA SER A 330 24.05 -8.71 -2.15
C SER A 330 25.27 -8.20 -1.39
N ILE A 331 25.05 -7.35 -0.38
CA ILE A 331 26.10 -6.83 0.49
C ILE A 331 26.69 -7.96 1.34
N GLN A 332 25.84 -8.82 1.91
CA GLN A 332 26.28 -10.02 2.63
C GLN A 332 27.07 -10.96 1.74
N SER A 333 26.61 -11.21 0.51
CA SER A 333 27.31 -12.06 -0.46
C SER A 333 28.71 -11.52 -0.76
N LYS A 334 28.84 -10.21 -1.02
CA LYS A 334 30.16 -9.56 -1.22
C LYS A 334 31.08 -9.72 -0.03
N ILE A 335 30.57 -9.54 1.20
CA ILE A 335 31.35 -9.71 2.42
C ILE A 335 31.79 -11.16 2.57
N PHE A 336 30.89 -12.12 2.34
CA PHE A 336 31.17 -13.54 2.47
C PHE A 336 32.23 -14.03 1.48
N GLU A 337 32.15 -13.57 0.22
CA GLU A 337 33.20 -13.82 -0.78
C GLU A 337 34.54 -13.18 -0.38
N SER A 338 34.55 -11.97 0.18
CA SER A 338 35.78 -11.28 0.59
C SER A 338 36.54 -11.97 1.73
N VAL A 339 35.84 -12.78 2.52
CA VAL A 339 36.43 -13.59 3.60
C VAL A 339 36.62 -15.05 3.19
N ALA A 340 36.77 -15.30 1.88
CA ALA A 340 36.98 -16.63 1.31
C ALA A 340 35.91 -17.66 1.72
N LYS A 341 34.66 -17.21 1.90
CA LYS A 341 33.51 -18.02 2.35
C LYS A 341 33.71 -18.66 3.73
N ASP A 342 34.56 -18.07 4.56
CA ASP A 342 34.67 -18.44 5.97
C ASP A 342 33.50 -17.85 6.77
N TYR A 343 32.69 -18.72 7.36
CA TYR A 343 31.48 -18.33 8.08
C TYR A 343 31.78 -17.58 9.39
N VAL A 344 32.85 -17.94 10.09
CA VAL A 344 33.21 -17.29 11.37
C VAL A 344 33.73 -15.89 11.09
N ALA A 345 34.63 -15.75 10.12
CA ALA A 345 35.15 -14.45 9.67
C ALA A 345 34.03 -13.54 9.14
N PHE A 346 33.04 -14.11 8.44
CA PHE A 346 31.85 -13.37 8.04
C PHE A 346 31.07 -12.85 9.25
N CYS A 347 30.77 -13.73 10.22
CA CYS A 347 30.05 -13.35 11.43
C CYS A 347 30.77 -12.24 12.20
N ASP A 348 32.10 -12.29 12.30
CA ASP A 348 32.91 -11.24 12.93
C ASP A 348 32.81 -9.88 12.22
N ARG A 349 32.71 -9.92 10.88
CA ARG A 349 32.60 -8.73 10.02
C ARG A 349 31.24 -8.07 10.11
N VAL A 350 30.17 -8.88 10.11
CA VAL A 350 28.79 -8.40 10.24
C VAL A 350 28.31 -8.31 11.69
N LYS A 351 29.15 -8.63 12.68
CA LYS A 351 28.81 -8.64 14.11
C LYS A 351 27.63 -9.54 14.45
N TRP A 352 27.59 -10.73 13.86
CA TRP A 352 26.71 -11.81 14.27
C TRP A 352 27.44 -12.77 15.19
N GLN A 353 26.72 -13.44 16.10
CA GLN A 353 27.29 -14.57 16.83
C GLN A 353 27.62 -15.70 15.85
N SER A 354 28.79 -16.31 15.94
CA SER A 354 29.18 -17.43 15.07
C SER A 354 28.63 -18.78 15.53
N TYR A 355 28.25 -18.89 16.80
CA TYR A 355 27.70 -20.10 17.41
C TYR A 355 26.18 -19.98 17.62
N ASN A 356 25.53 -21.13 17.80
CA ASN A 356 24.12 -21.18 18.12
C ASN A 356 23.90 -20.93 19.62
N SER A 357 23.14 -19.89 19.94
CA SER A 357 22.63 -19.62 21.28
C SER A 357 21.10 -19.51 21.20
N ALA A 358 20.39 -19.93 22.25
CA ALA A 358 18.92 -19.86 22.28
C ALA A 358 18.39 -18.42 22.10
N SER A 359 19.23 -17.40 22.33
CA SER A 359 18.91 -15.98 22.27
C SER A 359 19.73 -15.20 21.23
N TYR A 360 20.27 -15.85 20.18
CA TYR A 360 21.15 -15.16 19.22
C TYR A 360 20.50 -13.91 18.58
N HIS A 361 19.18 -13.91 18.44
CA HIS A 361 18.39 -12.80 17.91
C HIS A 361 18.35 -11.58 18.84
N GLU A 362 18.56 -11.76 20.16
CA GLU A 362 18.64 -10.65 21.14
C GLU A 362 19.94 -9.85 20.99
N SER A 363 20.97 -10.45 20.38
CA SER A 363 22.27 -9.80 20.14
C SER A 363 22.32 -8.96 18.85
N LEU A 364 21.26 -8.98 18.05
CA LEU A 364 21.19 -8.25 16.78
C LEU A 364 20.96 -6.75 17.00
N ASN A 365 21.68 -5.93 16.24
CA ASN A 365 21.55 -4.48 16.23
C ASN A 365 20.65 -4.04 15.08
N PHE A 366 19.40 -3.71 15.40
CA PHE A 366 18.40 -3.25 14.45
C PHE A 366 18.44 -1.73 14.21
N SER A 367 19.63 -1.17 13.99
CA SER A 367 19.83 0.25 13.68
C SER A 367 20.35 0.41 12.25
N LYS A 368 19.97 1.51 11.58
CA LYS A 368 20.60 1.92 10.30
C LYS A 368 22.12 2.14 10.40
N ASN A 369 22.62 2.35 11.62
CA ASN A 369 24.05 2.52 11.89
C ASN A 369 24.79 1.20 12.15
N ALA A 370 24.09 0.06 12.18
CA ALA A 370 24.71 -1.25 12.34
C ALA A 370 25.75 -1.52 11.23
N VAL A 371 26.74 -2.36 11.52
CA VAL A 371 27.85 -2.61 10.59
C VAL A 371 27.35 -3.12 9.23
N MET A 372 28.10 -2.80 8.18
CA MET A 372 27.74 -3.21 6.81
C MET A 372 27.49 -4.73 6.73
N GLY A 373 26.40 -5.13 6.08
CA GLY A 373 25.95 -6.52 5.97
C GLY A 373 25.21 -7.09 7.18
N HIS A 374 25.00 -6.32 8.26
CA HIS A 374 24.33 -6.81 9.47
C HIS A 374 22.87 -7.23 9.24
N LEU A 375 22.17 -6.60 8.28
CA LEU A 375 20.77 -6.86 7.95
C LEU A 375 20.59 -7.12 6.43
N PRO A 376 19.50 -7.78 6.01
CA PRO A 376 18.56 -8.53 6.86
C PRO A 376 19.25 -9.70 7.57
N SER A 377 18.78 -10.06 8.76
CA SER A 377 19.39 -11.09 9.59
C SER A 377 18.99 -12.50 9.14
N ARG A 378 19.50 -13.50 9.87
CA ARG A 378 19.23 -14.92 9.65
C ARG A 378 18.11 -15.48 10.54
N ILE A 379 17.22 -14.63 11.08
CA ILE A 379 16.12 -15.05 11.98
C ILE A 379 15.19 -16.12 11.39
N TRP A 380 15.15 -16.22 10.06
CA TRP A 380 14.33 -17.19 9.32
C TRP A 380 14.96 -18.58 9.23
N ALA A 381 16.24 -18.73 9.58
CA ALA A 381 17.01 -19.95 9.37
C ALA A 381 16.62 -21.06 10.36
N GLU A 382 16.32 -22.25 9.85
CA GLU A 382 16.06 -23.45 10.66
C GLU A 382 17.36 -24.10 11.19
N GLY A 383 17.30 -24.60 12.42
CA GLY A 383 18.32 -25.48 13.00
C GLY A 383 19.56 -24.74 13.51
N ASP A 384 20.64 -25.50 13.72
CA ASP A 384 21.90 -25.03 14.33
C ASP A 384 23.03 -24.84 13.30
N LYS A 385 22.83 -25.26 12.06
CA LYS A 385 23.82 -25.21 10.97
C LYS A 385 23.74 -23.93 10.15
N PHE A 386 23.81 -22.79 10.82
CA PHE A 386 23.66 -21.45 10.20
C PHE A 386 24.61 -21.19 9.02
N TRP A 387 25.82 -21.78 9.03
CA TRP A 387 26.76 -21.67 7.91
C TRP A 387 26.22 -22.23 6.60
N ARG A 388 25.34 -23.25 6.66
CA ARG A 388 24.70 -23.82 5.47
C ARG A 388 23.76 -22.83 4.82
N HIS A 389 22.98 -22.09 5.60
CA HIS A 389 22.07 -21.07 5.09
C HIS A 389 22.81 -19.94 4.38
N LEU A 390 23.91 -19.44 4.96
CA LEU A 390 24.72 -18.41 4.33
C LEU A 390 25.35 -18.90 3.02
N THR A 391 25.82 -20.15 3.00
CA THR A 391 26.39 -20.75 1.79
C THR A 391 25.35 -20.88 0.68
N VAL A 392 24.15 -21.37 1.02
CA VAL A 392 23.07 -21.59 0.05
C VAL A 392 22.51 -20.25 -0.45
N ILE A 393 22.27 -19.28 0.43
CA ILE A 393 21.75 -17.97 0.01
C ILE A 393 22.76 -17.23 -0.89
N ASN A 394 24.06 -17.28 -0.58
CA ASN A 394 25.10 -16.70 -1.43
C ASN A 394 25.14 -17.36 -2.82
N SER A 395 25.05 -18.70 -2.86
CA SER A 395 25.00 -19.45 -4.12
C SER A 395 23.75 -19.11 -4.93
N LYS A 396 22.58 -19.13 -4.30
CA LYS A 396 21.28 -18.80 -4.93
C LYS A 396 21.28 -17.36 -5.45
N PHE A 397 21.74 -16.41 -4.64
CA PHE A 397 21.79 -15.00 -5.02
C PHE A 397 22.73 -14.77 -6.21
N SER A 398 23.89 -15.42 -6.22
CA SER A 398 24.82 -15.39 -7.35
C SER A 398 24.18 -15.93 -8.63
N GLN A 399 23.43 -17.03 -8.55
CA GLN A 399 22.69 -17.59 -9.68
C GLN A 399 21.61 -16.61 -10.19
N CYS A 400 20.82 -16.02 -9.30
CA CYS A 400 19.78 -15.05 -9.67
C CYS A 400 20.37 -13.82 -10.39
N ASN A 401 21.50 -13.29 -9.92
CA ASN A 401 22.20 -12.17 -10.56
C ASN A 401 22.72 -12.49 -11.97
N LEU A 402 23.19 -13.73 -12.20
CA LEU A 402 23.63 -14.16 -13.53
C LEU A 402 22.44 -14.27 -14.51
N GLN A 403 21.28 -14.75 -14.03
CA GLN A 403 20.05 -14.82 -14.83
C GLN A 403 19.55 -13.43 -15.24
N SER A 404 19.53 -12.47 -14.31
CA SER A 404 19.14 -11.07 -14.58
C SER A 404 20.01 -10.41 -15.67
N LYS A 405 21.33 -10.61 -15.63
CA LYS A 405 22.28 -10.06 -16.63
C LYS A 405 22.17 -10.70 -18.02
N THR A 406 21.59 -11.89 -18.11
CA THR A 406 21.40 -12.61 -19.39
C THR A 406 20.11 -12.15 -20.08
N ILE A 407 19.06 -11.87 -19.30
CA ILE A 407 17.77 -11.37 -19.80
C ILE A 407 17.87 -9.91 -20.30
N SER A 408 18.76 -9.10 -19.72
CA SER A 408 18.98 -7.69 -20.14
C SER A 408 19.89 -7.53 -21.37
N LYS A 409 20.35 -8.63 -21.98
CA LYS A 409 21.19 -8.66 -23.20
C LYS A 409 20.47 -9.22 -24.43
N ILE A 410 19.22 -9.63 -24.28
CA ILE A 410 18.30 -10.05 -25.33
C ILE A 410 17.27 -8.94 -25.46
#